data_AF-V6SJ99-F1
#
_entry.id   AF-V6SJ99-F1
#
_cell.length_a   1.000
_cell.length_b   1.000
_cell.length_c   1.000
_cell.angle_alpha   90.00
_cell.angle_beta   90.00
_cell.angle_gamma   90.00
#
_symmetry.space_group_name_H-M   'P 1'
#
loop_
_entity.id
_entity.type
_entity.pdbx_description
1 polymer ?
#
loop_
_entity_poly.entity_id
_entity_poly.type
_entity_poly.pdbx_seq_one_letter_code
_entity_poly.pdbx_strand_id
1 'polypeptide(L)' 'MKNKQIVLAFILGCIITIIGALFKIMHWPGASIMLILGMLCEAFAGVMLIIKIYRNQNPNGFLNK' A
#
# COMPACT_ATOMS: atom_id res chain seq x y z
N MET A 1 -14.24 12.90 -1.43
CA MET A 1 -13.15 12.42 -2.32
C MET A 1 -11.86 11.95 -1.60
N LYS A 2 -11.71 12.13 -0.28
CA LYS A 2 -10.46 11.85 0.47
C LYS A 2 -10.00 10.38 0.55
N ASN A 3 -10.84 9.39 0.21
CA ASN A 3 -10.51 7.96 0.39
C ASN A 3 -10.03 7.31 -0.92
N LYS A 4 -10.49 7.84 -2.05
CA LYS A 4 -10.16 7.31 -3.38
C LYS A 4 -8.65 7.39 -3.67
N GLN A 5 -7.96 8.42 -3.16
CA GLN A 5 -6.51 8.55 -3.38
C GLN A 5 -5.68 7.49 -2.66
N ILE A 6 -6.11 7.03 -1.47
CA ILE A 6 -5.43 5.96 -0.74
C ILE A 6 -5.62 4.63 -1.47
N VAL A 7 -6.84 4.36 -1.94
CA VAL A 7 -7.13 3.18 -2.74
C VAL A 7 -6.38 3.22 -4.08
N LEU A 8 -6.28 4.38 -4.72
CA LEU A 8 -5.51 4.54 -5.96
C LEU A 8 -4.02 4.29 -5.74
N ALA A 9 -3.44 4.83 -4.66
CA ALA A 9 -2.05 4.58 -4.29
C ALA A 9 -1.80 3.08 -4.00
N PHE A 10 -2.75 2.41 -3.35
CA PHE A 10 -2.68 0.96 -3.11
C PHE A 10 -2.68 0.16 -4.42
N ILE A 11 -3.60 0.46 -5.34
CA ILE A 11 -3.69 -0.21 -6.65
C ILE A 11 -2.40 0.03 -7.47
N LEU A 12 -1.87 1.25 -7.46
CA LEU A 12 -0.60 1.55 -8.12
C LEU A 12 0.57 0.76 -7.50
N GLY A 13 0.59 0.62 -6.17
CA GLY A 13 1.51 -0.26 -5.45
C GLY A 13 1.42 -1.71 -5.93
N CYS A 14 0.22 -2.27 -6.03
CA CYS A 14 0.00 -3.62 -6.55
C CYS A 14 0.57 -3.83 -7.95
N ILE A 15 0.36 -2.87 -8.85
CA ILE A 15 0.87 -2.95 -10.22
C ILE A 15 2.41 -3.00 -10.21
N ILE A 16 3.05 -2.15 -9.40
CA ILE A 16 4.51 -2.12 -9.27
C ILE A 16 5.03 -3.43 -8.67
N THR A 17 4.36 -3.98 -7.65
CA THR A 17 4.72 -5.28 -7.06
C THR A 17 4.59 -6.42 -8.06
N ILE A 18 3.53 -6.44 -8.87
CA ILE A 18 3.33 -7.45 -9.93
C ILE A 18 4.44 -7.37 -10.98
N ILE A 19 4.80 -6.16 -11.41
CA ILE A 19 5.91 -5.94 -12.36
C ILE A 19 7.24 -6.39 -11.75
N GLY A 20 7.49 -6.06 -10.48
CA GLY A 20 8.67 -6.52 -9.76
C GLY A 20 8.72 -8.06 -9.63
N ALA A 21 7.58 -8.69 -9.37
CA ALA A 21 7.45 -10.15 -9.31
C ALA A 21 7.80 -10.80 -10.65
N LEU A 22 7.29 -10.23 -11.75
CA LEU A 22 7.61 -10.65 -13.09
C LEU A 22 9.13 -10.54 -13.37
N PHE A 23 9.74 -9.42 -13.00
CA PHE A 23 11.19 -9.21 -13.18
C PHE A 23 12.03 -10.19 -12.34
N LYS A 24 11.51 -10.61 -11.18
CA LYS A 24 12.16 -11.62 -10.34
C LYS A 24 12.10 -13.00 -10.97
N ILE A 25 10.98 -13.36 -11.59
CA ILE A 25 10.84 -14.59 -12.38
C ILE A 25 11.82 -14.56 -13.57
N MET A 26 11.99 -13.40 -14.22
CA MET A 26 12.94 -13.21 -15.31
C MET A 26 14.41 -13.16 -14.88
N HIS A 27 14.73 -13.28 -13.58
CA HIS A 27 16.09 -13.21 -13.01
C HIS A 27 16.85 -11.90 -13.28
N TRP A 28 16.13 -10.82 -13.56
CA TRP A 28 16.77 -9.54 -13.84
C TRP A 28 17.50 -8.98 -12.61
N PRO A 29 18.70 -8.40 -12.78
CA PRO A 29 19.43 -7.79 -11.67
C PRO A 29 18.61 -6.62 -11.10
N GLY A 30 18.49 -6.58 -9.77
CA GLY A 30 17.69 -5.55 -9.07
C GLY A 30 16.20 -5.86 -8.91
N ALA A 31 15.69 -6.97 -9.45
CA ALA A 31 14.27 -7.33 -9.32
C ALA A 31 13.80 -7.48 -7.86
N SER A 32 14.66 -8.03 -6.98
CA SER A 32 14.36 -8.14 -5.56
C SER A 32 14.17 -6.78 -4.88
N ILE A 33 14.94 -5.77 -5.28
CA ILE A 33 14.85 -4.41 -4.71
C ILE A 33 13.53 -3.77 -5.13
N MET A 34 13.18 -3.92 -6.41
CA MET A 34 11.92 -3.39 -6.96
C MET A 34 10.69 -4.03 -6.30
N LEU A 35 10.75 -5.33 -6.03
CA LEU A 35 9.71 -6.04 -5.27
C LEU A 35 9.57 -5.56 -3.83
N ILE A 36 10.69 -5.41 -3.13
CA ILE A 36 10.68 -4.95 -1.72
C ILE A 36 10.07 -3.55 -1.64
N LEU A 37 10.42 -2.66 -2.57
CA LEU A 37 9.84 -1.32 -2.64
C LEU A 37 8.34 -1.34 -2.93
N GLY A 38 7.88 -2.18 -3.87
CA GLY A 38 6.45 -2.37 -4.15
C GLY A 38 5.68 -2.84 -2.91
N MET A 39 6.17 -3.91 -2.27
CA MET A 39 5.55 -4.48 -1.07
C MET A 39 5.55 -3.51 0.11
N LEU A 40 6.60 -2.71 0.30
CA LEU A 40 6.64 -1.68 1.35
C LEU A 40 5.61 -0.58 1.09
N CYS A 41 5.44 -0.17 -0.17
CA CYS A 41 4.42 0.81 -0.55
C CYS A 41 3.01 0.27 -0.29
N GLU A 42 2.73 -0.98 -0.66
CA GLU A 42 1.46 -1.65 -0.37
C GLU A 42 1.18 -1.78 1.12
N ALA A 43 2.18 -2.18 1.91
CA ALA A 43 2.06 -2.30 3.36
C ALA A 43 1.72 -0.94 3.99
N PHE A 44 2.41 0.13 3.57
CA PHE A 44 2.18 1.47 4.09
C PHE A 44 0.79 2.01 3.72
N ALA A 45 0.38 1.84 2.46
CA ALA A 45 -0.94 2.24 1.98
C ALA A 45 -2.06 1.44 2.69
N GLY A 46 -1.85 0.13 2.89
CA GLY A 46 -2.77 -0.74 3.61
C GLY A 46 -2.95 -0.34 5.08
N VAL A 47 -1.85 -0.09 5.80
CA VAL A 47 -1.90 0.40 7.20
C VAL A 47 -2.63 1.73 7.29
N MET A 48 -2.34 2.68 6.38
CA MET A 48 -3.02 3.97 6.37
C MET A 48 -4.52 3.84 6.10
N LEU A 49 -4.92 2.91 5.22
CA LEU A 49 -6.32 2.60 4.93
C LEU A 49 -7.01 2.03 6.18
N ILE A 50 -6.40 1.08 6.87
CA ILE A 50 -6.91 0.48 8.11
C ILE A 50 -7.11 1.54 9.20
N ILE A 51 -6.09 2.38 9.44
CA ILE A 51 -6.19 3.50 10.40
C ILE A 51 -7.34 4.42 10.05
N LYS A 52 -7.52 4.72 8.76
CA LYS A 52 -8.60 5.60 8.30
C LYS A 52 -9.97 4.96 8.45
N ILE A 53 -10.12 3.67 8.18
CA ILE A 53 -11.37 2.93 8.44
C ILE A 53 -11.70 3.00 9.92
N TYR A 54 -10.73 2.71 10.79
CA TYR A 54 -10.93 2.72 12.24
C TYR A 54 -11.32 4.11 12.76
N ARG A 55 -10.63 5.18 12.32
CA ARG A 55 -10.99 6.57 12.65
C ARG A 55 -12.36 6.98 12.10
N ASN A 56 -12.73 6.51 10.91
CA ASN A 56 -14.04 6.80 10.32
C ASN A 56 -15.18 6.07 11.04
N GLN A 57 -14.91 4.91 11.63
CA GLN A 57 -15.89 4.17 12.42
C GLN A 57 -16.09 4.74 13.83
N ASN A 58 -15.08 5.40 14.41
CA ASN A 58 -15.15 5.95 15.77
C ASN A 58 -14.70 7.43 15.87
N PRO A 59 -15.51 8.38 15.37
CA PRO A 59 -15.18 9.81 15.40
C PRO A 59 -15.15 10.42 16.82
N ASN A 60 -15.68 9.74 17.84
CA ASN A 60 -15.68 10.21 19.24
C ASN A 60 -14.97 9.22 20.19
N GLY A 61 -14.05 8.41 19.65
CA GLY A 61 -13.29 7.46 20.45
C GLY A 61 -12.37 8.14 21.45
N PHE A 62 -12.03 7.46 22.55
CA PHE A 62 -11.15 7.97 23.62
C PHE A 62 -9.77 8.50 23.14
N LEU A 63 -9.34 8.14 21.92
CA LEU A 63 -8.11 8.60 21.27
C LEU A 63 -8.29 9.88 20.42
N ASN A 64 -9.50 10.45 20.39
CA ASN A 64 -9.84 11.67 19.65
C ASN A 64 -10.26 12.83 20.58
N LYS A 65 -9.77 12.82 21.83
CA LYS A 65 -9.97 13.89 22.80
C LYS A 65 -8.70 14.71 22.96
#